data_AF-A0A9W6T6U8-F1
#
_entry.id   AF-A0A9W6T6U8-F1
#
_cell.length_a   1.000
_cell.length_b   1.000
_cell.length_c   1.000
_cell.angle_alpha   90.00
_cell.angle_beta   90.00
_cell.angle_gamma   90.00
#
_symmetry.space_group_name_H-M   'P 1'
#
loop_
_entity.id
_entity.type
_entity.pdbx_description
1 polymer ?
#
loop_
_entity_poly.entity_id
_entity_poly.type
_entity_poly.pdbx_seq_one_letter_code
_entity_poly.pdbx_strand_id
1 'polypeptide(L)'
;MAKVEEIVRGGATYNLLGKPCNTYLVASQARDEKKLEISCISDSPILPDEFISYKKLLESADSRLPSVGEVESKFSELREMSTRKLTNEDINRIVARKGALFMDAGTRVRKVARLREELQVAIEQANIKQIEHLNKQIADLTKDGDAHKPKANSLSNMNKINLRNKKTNEQSIRKAEKLNVANRQKQLLNNSFNDPFSRLRTNPKIFYSSDASHGNADDTGKSGEDNDGDGQKKDPAKELANCLYRRDGIDAVIKQINFDIELQI
;
A
#
# COMPACT_ATOMS: atom_id res chain seq x y z
N MET A 1 -11.66 14.22 -46.22
CA MET A 1 -10.88 12.98 -46.37
C MET A 1 -9.42 13.31 -46.68
N ALA A 2 -8.48 12.57 -46.11
CA ALA A 2 -7.05 12.65 -46.40
C ALA A 2 -6.45 11.24 -46.38
N LYS A 3 -5.37 11.03 -47.13
CA LYS A 3 -4.62 9.76 -47.15
C LYS A 3 -3.45 9.85 -46.17
N VAL A 4 -3.23 8.82 -45.36
CA VAL A 4 -2.06 8.76 -44.48
C VAL A 4 -0.87 8.23 -45.28
N GLU A 5 0.20 9.01 -45.37
CA GLU A 5 1.43 8.62 -46.07
C GLU A 5 2.45 8.04 -45.08
N GLU A 6 2.72 8.76 -43.98
CA GLU A 6 3.74 8.38 -43.01
C GLU A 6 3.30 8.66 -41.56
N ILE A 7 3.89 7.90 -40.62
CA ILE A 7 3.78 8.13 -39.19
C ILE A 7 5.09 8.73 -38.68
N VAL A 8 5.06 10.00 -38.29
CA VAL A 8 6.23 10.70 -37.73
C VAL A 8 6.16 10.68 -36.22
N ARG A 9 7.26 10.27 -35.57
CA ARG A 9 7.37 10.24 -34.11
C ARG A 9 8.43 11.23 -33.65
N GLY A 10 8.14 11.93 -32.57
CA GLY A 10 8.99 13.00 -32.07
C GLY A 10 8.42 14.36 -32.41
N GLY A 11 8.31 15.21 -31.41
CA GLY A 11 7.61 16.48 -31.45
C GLY A 11 7.07 16.84 -30.07
N ALA A 12 6.24 17.88 -30.04
CA ALA A 12 5.55 18.26 -28.82
C ALA A 12 4.61 17.13 -28.36
N THR A 13 4.51 16.94 -27.05
CA THR A 13 3.55 16.00 -26.49
C THR A 13 2.19 16.68 -26.38
N TYR A 14 1.16 16.09 -26.95
CA TYR A 14 -0.22 16.55 -26.86
C TYR A 14 -1.09 15.51 -26.15
N ASN A 15 -2.29 15.90 -25.74
CA ASN A 15 -3.21 15.00 -25.04
C ASN A 15 -4.13 14.29 -26.05
N LEU A 16 -4.09 12.96 -26.06
CA LEU A 16 -4.99 12.11 -26.83
C LEU A 16 -5.84 11.29 -25.86
N LEU A 17 -7.13 11.61 -25.74
CA LEU A 17 -8.08 10.90 -24.89
C LEU A 17 -7.59 10.71 -23.44
N GLY A 18 -6.97 11.75 -22.86
CA GLY A 18 -6.44 11.73 -21.49
C GLY A 18 -5.07 11.08 -21.33
N LYS A 19 -4.40 10.71 -22.44
CA LYS A 19 -3.04 10.17 -22.44
C LYS A 19 -2.10 11.05 -23.25
N PRO A 20 -0.87 11.30 -22.76
CA PRO A 20 0.13 12.01 -23.56
C PRO A 20 0.49 11.19 -24.80
N CYS A 21 0.57 11.85 -25.95
CA CYS A 21 0.96 11.30 -27.24
C CYS A 21 1.95 12.26 -27.93
N ASN A 22 2.95 11.74 -28.63
CA ASN A 22 3.90 12.51 -29.45
C ASN A 22 4.03 11.95 -30.88
N THR A 23 3.01 11.22 -31.32
CA THR A 23 2.96 10.61 -32.64
C THR A 23 2.09 11.47 -33.54
N TYR A 24 2.60 11.80 -34.71
CA TYR A 24 1.92 12.61 -35.70
C TYR A 24 1.71 11.79 -36.96
N LEU A 25 0.63 12.09 -37.67
CA LEU A 25 0.38 11.53 -38.99
C LEU A 25 0.76 12.58 -40.03
N VAL A 26 1.47 12.14 -41.05
CA VAL A 26 1.66 12.93 -42.25
C VAL A 26 0.57 12.49 -43.22
N ALA A 27 -0.40 13.37 -43.42
CA ALA A 27 -1.56 13.11 -44.24
C ALA A 27 -1.54 14.02 -45.48
N SER A 28 -1.80 13.42 -46.63
CA SER A 28 -1.88 14.09 -47.91
C SER A 28 -3.34 14.27 -48.33
N GLN A 29 -3.65 15.45 -48.85
CA GLN A 29 -4.89 15.72 -49.55
C GLN A 29 -4.51 16.23 -50.94
N ALA A 30 -4.62 15.33 -51.94
CA ALA A 30 -4.12 15.57 -53.29
C ALA A 30 -2.60 15.88 -53.29
N ARG A 31 -2.20 17.13 -53.55
CA ARG A 31 -0.78 17.56 -53.55
C ARG A 31 -0.33 18.16 -52.22
N ASP A 32 -1.27 18.49 -51.34
CA ASP A 32 -0.95 19.14 -50.08
C ASP A 32 -0.68 18.10 -49.01
N GLU A 33 0.52 18.12 -48.45
CA GLU A 33 0.92 17.24 -47.36
C GLU A 33 1.02 18.05 -46.06
N LYS A 34 0.38 17.53 -44.99
CA LYS A 34 0.39 18.19 -43.68
C LYS A 34 0.63 17.18 -42.56
N LYS A 35 1.44 17.63 -41.59
CA LYS A 35 1.63 16.94 -40.31
C LYS A 35 0.47 17.28 -39.38
N LEU A 36 -0.28 16.27 -38.97
CA LEU A 36 -1.47 16.37 -38.13
C LEU A 36 -1.28 15.59 -36.83
N GLU A 37 -1.85 16.13 -35.75
CA GLU A 37 -2.02 15.39 -34.50
C GLU A 37 -3.14 14.36 -34.66
N ILE A 38 -3.00 13.20 -34.03
CA ILE A 38 -4.06 12.16 -34.03
C ILE A 38 -5.35 12.69 -33.38
N SER A 39 -5.25 13.68 -32.49
CA SER A 39 -6.39 14.33 -31.83
C SER A 39 -7.34 15.05 -32.80
N CYS A 40 -6.86 15.43 -33.99
CA CYS A 40 -7.66 16.15 -34.99
C CYS A 40 -8.50 15.22 -35.88
N ILE A 41 -8.40 13.90 -35.71
CA ILE A 41 -9.05 12.91 -36.56
C ILE A 41 -10.45 12.62 -35.99
N SER A 42 -11.46 12.59 -36.85
CA SER A 42 -12.83 12.24 -36.48
C SER A 42 -13.07 10.73 -36.51
N ASP A 43 -13.82 10.23 -35.53
CA ASP A 43 -14.28 8.83 -35.49
C ASP A 43 -15.54 8.58 -36.35
N SER A 44 -16.09 9.62 -36.98
CA SER A 44 -17.28 9.51 -37.83
C SER A 44 -17.00 8.76 -39.14
N PRO A 45 -17.97 7.99 -39.65
CA PRO A 45 -17.84 7.35 -40.96
C PRO A 45 -17.74 8.41 -42.06
N ILE A 46 -17.13 8.05 -43.19
CA ILE A 46 -17.02 8.94 -44.35
C ILE A 46 -18.41 9.17 -44.95
N LEU A 47 -18.83 10.43 -45.07
CA LEU A 47 -20.09 10.78 -45.72
C LEU A 47 -19.95 10.74 -47.26
N PRO A 48 -21.03 10.45 -48.01
CA PRO A 48 -21.00 10.47 -49.47
C PRO A 48 -20.54 11.80 -50.06
N ASP A 49 -20.98 12.93 -49.48
CA ASP A 49 -20.64 14.27 -49.95
C ASP A 49 -19.14 14.60 -49.75
N GLU A 50 -18.56 14.12 -48.66
CA GLU A 50 -17.13 14.26 -48.38
C GLU A 50 -16.30 13.47 -49.39
N PHE A 51 -16.74 12.26 -49.73
CA PHE A 51 -16.08 11.41 -50.72
C PHE A 51 -16.15 12.03 -52.12
N ILE A 52 -17.32 12.55 -52.52
CA ILE A 52 -17.48 13.23 -53.81
C ILE A 52 -16.55 14.45 -53.90
N SER A 53 -16.50 15.25 -52.82
CA SER A 53 -15.62 16.42 -52.75
C SER A 53 -14.14 16.04 -52.82
N TYR A 54 -13.75 14.97 -52.14
CA TYR A 54 -12.39 14.43 -52.17
C TYR A 54 -12.01 13.90 -53.56
N LYS A 55 -12.91 13.19 -54.23
CA LYS A 55 -12.70 12.68 -55.59
C LYS A 55 -12.46 13.82 -56.58
N LYS A 56 -13.29 14.87 -56.56
CA LYS A 56 -13.11 16.06 -57.40
C LYS A 56 -11.74 16.72 -57.20
N LEU A 57 -11.26 16.77 -55.95
CA LEU A 57 -9.97 17.33 -55.62
C LEU A 57 -8.79 16.48 -56.10
N LEU A 58 -8.93 15.15 -56.08
CA LEU A 58 -7.91 14.25 -56.63
C LEU A 58 -7.85 14.34 -58.16
N GLU A 59 -9.01 14.39 -58.81
CA GLU A 59 -9.10 14.56 -60.27
C GLU A 59 -8.49 15.90 -60.73
N SER A 60 -8.72 16.99 -59.99
CA SER A 60 -8.11 18.30 -60.33
C SER A 60 -6.60 18.34 -60.13
N ALA A 61 -6.07 17.50 -59.23
CA ALA A 61 -4.65 17.42 -58.92
C ALA A 61 -3.89 16.35 -59.72
N ASP A 62 -4.58 15.64 -60.62
CA ASP A 62 -4.07 14.49 -61.39
C ASP A 62 -3.49 13.39 -60.49
N SER A 63 -4.13 13.18 -59.34
CA SER A 63 -3.75 12.18 -58.35
C SER A 63 -4.67 10.96 -58.43
N ARG A 64 -4.07 9.76 -58.38
CA ARG A 64 -4.81 8.50 -58.56
C ARG A 64 -5.66 8.17 -57.33
N LEU A 65 -6.94 7.84 -57.56
CA LEU A 65 -7.78 7.21 -56.53
C LEU A 65 -7.32 5.77 -56.25
N PRO A 66 -7.34 5.32 -54.99
CA PRO A 66 -6.99 3.94 -54.66
C PRO A 66 -7.96 2.96 -55.33
N SER A 67 -7.42 1.81 -55.77
CA SER A 67 -8.24 0.74 -56.35
C SER A 67 -9.02 0.00 -55.28
N VAL A 68 -10.19 -0.55 -55.63
CA VAL A 68 -11.01 -1.37 -54.70
C VAL A 68 -10.20 -2.54 -54.14
N GLY A 69 -9.34 -3.16 -54.96
CA GLY A 69 -8.46 -4.25 -54.50
C GLY A 69 -7.41 -3.80 -53.48
N GLU A 70 -6.88 -2.58 -53.61
CA GLU A 70 -5.92 -2.02 -52.65
C GLU A 70 -6.60 -1.74 -51.31
N VAL A 71 -7.84 -1.21 -51.35
CA VAL A 71 -8.65 -0.95 -50.15
C VAL A 71 -9.00 -2.25 -49.44
N GLU A 72 -9.44 -3.28 -50.17
CA GLU A 72 -9.78 -4.58 -49.58
C GLU A 72 -8.55 -5.27 -48.97
N SER A 73 -7.40 -5.22 -49.66
CA SER A 73 -6.14 -5.75 -49.13
C SER A 73 -5.73 -5.04 -47.85
N LYS A 74 -5.84 -3.70 -47.79
CA LYS A 74 -5.53 -2.93 -46.57
C LYS A 74 -6.53 -3.18 -45.47
N PHE A 75 -7.81 -3.37 -45.79
CA PHE A 75 -8.82 -3.73 -44.81
C PHE A 75 -8.53 -5.09 -44.17
N SER A 76 -8.13 -6.09 -44.97
CA SER A 76 -7.71 -7.40 -44.45
C SER A 76 -6.49 -7.30 -43.53
N GLU A 77 -5.47 -6.52 -43.92
CA GLU A 77 -4.27 -6.29 -43.10
C GLU A 77 -4.61 -5.66 -41.73
N LEU A 78 -5.51 -4.66 -41.71
CA LEU A 78 -5.96 -4.03 -40.47
C LEU A 78 -6.74 -5.01 -39.57
N ARG A 79 -7.56 -5.88 -40.18
CA ARG A 79 -8.31 -6.90 -39.45
C ARG A 79 -7.38 -7.95 -38.84
N GLU A 80 -6.37 -8.38 -39.59
CA GLU A 80 -5.33 -9.28 -39.10
C GLU A 80 -4.55 -8.64 -37.95
N MET A 81 -4.11 -7.38 -38.11
CA MET A 81 -3.42 -6.64 -37.06
C MET A 81 -4.24 -6.54 -35.76
N SER A 82 -5.56 -6.31 -35.87
CA SER A 82 -6.47 -6.21 -34.73
C SER A 82 -6.63 -7.53 -33.95
N THR A 83 -6.56 -8.66 -34.67
CA THR A 83 -6.72 -10.01 -34.09
C THR A 83 -5.40 -10.68 -33.71
N ARG A 84 -4.26 -10.13 -34.14
CA ARG A 84 -2.93 -10.66 -33.87
C ARG A 84 -2.62 -10.68 -32.38
N LYS A 85 -2.14 -11.83 -31.88
CA LYS A 85 -1.59 -11.93 -30.52
C LYS A 85 -0.26 -11.18 -30.42
N LEU A 86 -0.12 -10.34 -29.40
CA LEU A 86 1.12 -9.61 -29.14
C LEU A 86 2.21 -10.57 -28.66
N THR A 87 3.39 -10.44 -29.24
CA THR A 87 4.59 -11.17 -28.80
C THR A 87 5.23 -10.49 -27.59
N ASN A 88 6.10 -11.20 -26.87
CA ASN A 88 6.86 -10.62 -25.77
C ASN A 88 7.74 -9.44 -26.23
N GLU A 89 8.30 -9.53 -27.43
CA GLU A 89 9.06 -8.42 -28.02
C GLU A 89 8.19 -7.19 -28.27
N ASP A 90 6.98 -7.39 -28.80
CA ASP A 90 6.03 -6.29 -29.02
C ASP A 90 5.63 -5.63 -27.71
N ILE A 91 5.37 -6.42 -26.67
CA ILE A 91 5.05 -5.92 -25.33
C ILE A 91 6.22 -5.09 -24.80
N ASN A 92 7.44 -5.58 -24.90
CA ASN A 92 8.62 -4.84 -24.45
C ASN A 92 8.79 -3.52 -25.21
N ARG A 93 8.53 -3.51 -26.53
CA ARG A 93 8.55 -2.27 -27.34
C ARG A 93 7.46 -1.30 -26.90
N ILE A 94 6.25 -1.79 -26.59
CA ILE A 94 5.13 -0.95 -26.10
C ILE A 94 5.48 -0.34 -24.74
N VAL A 95 6.01 -1.15 -23.82
CA VAL A 95 6.40 -0.71 -22.46
C VAL A 95 7.54 0.31 -22.53
N ALA A 96 8.58 0.05 -23.32
CA ALA A 96 9.69 0.97 -23.50
C ALA A 96 9.21 2.32 -24.07
N ARG A 97 8.33 2.29 -25.08
CA ARG A 97 7.75 3.50 -25.69
C ARG A 97 6.88 4.25 -24.69
N LYS A 98 6.01 3.55 -23.97
CA LYS A 98 5.16 4.15 -22.95
C LYS A 98 5.99 4.79 -21.85
N GLY A 99 7.06 4.13 -21.40
CA GLY A 99 7.98 4.66 -20.42
C GLY A 99 8.71 5.92 -20.89
N ALA A 100 9.19 5.93 -22.15
CA ALA A 100 9.85 7.11 -22.71
C ALA A 100 8.94 8.35 -22.74
N LEU A 101 7.63 8.13 -22.93
CA LEU A 101 6.66 9.21 -23.04
C LEU A 101 6.03 9.63 -21.71
N PHE A 102 5.81 8.65 -20.84
CA PHE A 102 5.13 8.85 -19.57
C PHE A 102 5.76 7.95 -18.49
N MET A 103 6.39 8.61 -17.52
CA MET A 103 6.80 7.97 -16.28
C MET A 103 5.67 8.11 -15.27
N ASP A 104 4.95 7.01 -15.05
CA ASP A 104 3.92 6.89 -14.02
C ASP A 104 4.45 7.29 -12.65
N ALA A 105 3.61 7.94 -11.84
CA ALA A 105 3.98 8.48 -10.55
C ALA A 105 4.52 7.39 -9.60
N GLY A 106 3.89 6.21 -9.58
CA GLY A 106 4.36 5.09 -8.76
C GLY A 106 5.73 4.56 -9.21
N THR A 107 5.93 4.44 -10.53
CA THR A 107 7.22 4.02 -11.11
C THR A 107 8.32 5.04 -10.86
N ARG A 108 7.98 6.34 -10.92
CA ARG A 108 8.89 7.44 -10.62
C ARG A 108 9.32 7.42 -9.16
N VAL A 109 8.39 7.26 -8.21
CA VAL A 109 8.70 7.16 -6.77
C VAL A 109 9.62 5.98 -6.51
N ARG A 110 9.35 4.80 -7.10
CA ARG A 110 10.24 3.64 -7.00
C ARG A 110 11.64 3.92 -7.55
N LYS A 111 11.74 4.57 -8.71
CA LYS A 111 13.03 4.91 -9.33
C LYS A 111 13.81 5.91 -8.47
N VAL A 112 13.15 6.92 -7.91
CA VAL A 112 13.77 7.88 -6.98
C VAL A 112 14.23 7.18 -5.69
N ALA A 113 13.44 6.26 -5.13
CA ALA A 113 13.84 5.49 -3.96
C ALA A 113 15.12 4.66 -4.24
N ARG A 114 15.15 3.94 -5.36
CA ARG A 114 16.34 3.18 -5.79
C ARG A 114 17.57 4.09 -6.00
N LEU A 115 17.41 5.22 -6.67
CA LEU A 115 18.52 6.17 -6.88
C LEU A 115 19.03 6.75 -5.56
N ARG A 116 18.17 6.93 -4.56
CA ARG A 116 18.58 7.38 -3.21
C ARG A 116 19.37 6.31 -2.46
N GLU A 117 18.98 5.05 -2.59
CA GLU A 117 19.75 3.92 -2.04
C GLU A 117 21.13 3.83 -2.71
N GLU A 118 21.19 3.90 -4.04
CA GLU A 118 22.46 3.91 -4.79
C GLU A 118 23.34 5.13 -4.44
N LEU A 119 22.72 6.28 -4.18
CA LEU A 119 23.42 7.48 -3.73
C LEU A 119 24.05 7.25 -2.35
N GLN A 120 23.32 6.65 -1.41
CA GLN A 120 23.86 6.35 -0.08
C GLN A 120 25.10 5.44 -0.18
N VAL A 121 25.03 4.40 -1.01
CA VAL A 121 26.19 3.53 -1.29
C VAL A 121 27.36 4.32 -1.90
N ALA A 122 27.09 5.23 -2.84
CA ALA A 122 28.13 6.06 -3.45
C ALA A 122 28.78 7.04 -2.45
N ILE A 123 28.02 7.54 -1.46
CA ILE A 123 28.54 8.35 -0.34
C ILE A 123 29.47 7.50 0.53
N GLU A 124 29.05 6.29 0.89
CA GLU A 124 29.87 5.37 1.70
C GLU A 124 31.19 5.03 0.99
N GLN A 125 31.16 4.92 -0.34
CA GLN A 125 32.34 4.68 -1.19
C GLN A 125 33.14 5.95 -1.53
N ALA A 126 32.72 7.13 -1.07
CA ALA A 126 33.32 8.43 -1.37
C ALA A 126 33.51 8.74 -2.88
N ASN A 127 32.65 8.20 -3.75
CA ASN A 127 32.74 8.41 -5.20
C ASN A 127 32.00 9.70 -5.62
N ILE A 128 32.72 10.82 -5.61
CA ILE A 128 32.19 12.17 -5.86
C ILE A 128 31.48 12.28 -7.22
N LYS A 129 32.04 11.69 -8.28
CA LYS A 129 31.46 11.76 -9.63
C LYS A 129 30.10 11.08 -9.71
N GLN A 130 29.97 9.94 -9.04
CA GLN A 130 28.73 9.17 -9.02
C GLN A 130 27.66 9.85 -8.18
N ILE A 131 28.05 10.48 -7.06
CA ILE A 131 27.15 11.27 -6.22
C ILE A 131 26.55 12.44 -7.01
N GLU A 132 27.36 13.20 -7.73
CA GLU A 132 26.86 14.31 -8.56
C GLU A 132 25.89 13.84 -9.64
N HIS A 133 26.22 12.75 -10.32
CA HIS A 133 25.38 12.17 -11.36
C HIS A 133 24.03 11.69 -10.81
N LEU A 134 24.04 10.94 -9.70
CA LEU A 134 22.82 10.43 -9.06
C LEU A 134 21.95 11.59 -8.52
N ASN A 135 22.56 12.61 -7.93
CA ASN A 135 21.83 13.80 -7.47
C ASN A 135 21.14 14.54 -8.63
N LYS A 136 21.80 14.71 -9.78
CA LYS A 136 21.19 15.29 -10.98
C LYS A 136 19.97 14.48 -11.43
N GLN A 137 20.11 13.16 -11.53
CA GLN A 137 19.00 12.29 -11.93
C GLN A 137 17.81 12.34 -10.96
N ILE A 138 18.07 12.38 -9.65
CA ILE A 138 17.01 12.54 -8.64
C ILE A 138 16.33 13.89 -8.79
N ALA A 139 17.09 14.96 -9.00
CA ALA A 139 16.56 16.31 -9.18
C ALA A 139 15.65 16.41 -10.41
N ASP A 140 16.05 15.82 -11.53
CA ASP A 140 15.26 15.86 -12.78
C ASP A 140 13.94 15.09 -12.60
N LEU A 141 13.99 13.88 -12.03
CA LEU A 141 12.78 13.09 -11.76
C LEU A 141 11.83 13.75 -10.76
N THR A 142 12.35 14.52 -9.79
CA THR A 142 11.52 15.19 -8.78
C THR A 142 10.89 16.49 -9.31
N LYS A 143 11.61 17.28 -10.11
CA LYS A 143 11.09 18.51 -10.74
C LYS A 143 9.86 18.24 -11.60
N ASP A 144 9.89 17.19 -12.42
CA ASP A 144 8.76 16.80 -13.27
C ASP A 144 7.53 16.36 -12.46
N GLY A 145 7.71 15.99 -11.19
CA GLY A 145 6.62 15.54 -10.30
C GLY A 145 5.90 16.70 -9.63
N ASP A 146 6.64 17.76 -9.30
CA ASP A 146 6.08 18.94 -8.62
C ASP A 146 5.32 19.86 -9.59
N ALA A 147 5.66 19.87 -10.89
CA ALA A 147 4.95 20.67 -11.89
C ALA A 147 3.46 20.30 -12.03
N HIS A 148 3.10 19.04 -11.75
CA HIS A 148 1.71 18.56 -11.79
C HIS A 148 1.03 18.52 -10.42
N LYS A 149 1.71 18.93 -9.35
CA LYS A 149 1.09 18.94 -8.02
C LYS A 149 0.24 20.20 -7.90
N PRO A 150 -1.10 20.11 -7.77
CA PRO A 150 -1.91 21.29 -7.46
C PRO A 150 -1.35 21.89 -6.16
N LYS A 151 -1.02 23.20 -6.19
CA LYS A 151 -0.37 23.88 -5.07
C LYS A 151 -1.11 23.57 -3.78
N ALA A 152 -0.44 22.80 -2.93
CA ALA A 152 -0.98 22.10 -1.77
C ALA A 152 -1.22 23.05 -0.58
N ASN A 153 -2.01 24.11 -0.74
CA ASN A 153 -2.29 25.02 0.37
C ASN A 153 -3.13 24.34 1.47
N SER A 154 -4.00 23.38 1.13
CA SER A 154 -4.81 22.63 2.11
C SER A 154 -4.06 21.44 2.74
N LEU A 155 -3.39 20.61 1.92
CA LEU A 155 -2.61 19.45 2.40
C LEU A 155 -1.39 19.85 3.24
N SER A 156 -0.81 21.02 3.01
CA SER A 156 0.28 21.56 3.85
C SER A 156 -0.19 21.86 5.28
N ASN A 157 -1.42 22.35 5.46
CA ASN A 157 -1.94 22.70 6.79
C ASN A 157 -2.20 21.47 7.67
N MET A 158 -2.82 20.42 7.12
CA MET A 158 -3.03 19.18 7.89
C MET A 158 -1.72 18.50 8.29
N ASN A 159 -0.73 18.48 7.39
CA ASN A 159 0.60 17.95 7.71
C ASN A 159 1.31 18.77 8.81
N LYS A 160 1.18 20.10 8.80
CA LYS A 160 1.71 20.97 9.86
C LYS A 160 1.05 20.68 11.22
N ILE A 161 -0.27 20.46 11.25
CA ILE A 161 -1.00 20.11 12.48
C ILE A 161 -0.52 18.76 13.01
N ASN A 162 -0.39 17.75 12.14
CA ASN A 162 0.09 16.43 12.54
C ASN A 162 1.51 16.47 13.10
N LEU A 163 2.40 17.24 12.47
CA LEU A 163 3.77 17.42 12.97
C LEU A 163 3.79 18.11 14.34
N ARG A 164 2.94 19.13 14.53
CA ARG A 164 2.77 19.81 15.83
C ARG A 164 2.24 18.85 16.90
N ASN A 165 1.22 18.06 16.57
CA ASN A 165 0.64 17.09 17.51
C ASN A 165 1.65 16.02 17.90
N LYS A 166 2.44 15.51 16.95
CA LYS A 166 3.53 14.57 17.22
C LYS A 166 4.55 15.16 18.20
N LYS A 167 4.98 16.41 17.97
CA LYS A 167 5.93 17.10 18.85
C LYS A 167 5.35 17.38 20.24
N THR A 168 4.09 17.79 20.32
CA THR A 168 3.41 18.00 21.60
C THR A 168 3.28 16.68 22.38
N ASN A 169 2.94 15.59 21.72
CA ASN A 169 2.85 14.26 22.34
C ASN A 169 4.21 13.77 22.82
N GLU A 170 5.27 13.94 22.03
CA GLU A 170 6.63 13.60 22.46
C GLU A 170 7.04 14.38 23.72
N GLN A 171 6.73 15.67 23.76
CA GLN A 171 7.01 16.50 24.93
C GLN A 171 6.17 16.13 26.15
N SER A 172 4.89 15.81 25.97
CA SER A 172 4.01 15.40 27.07
C SER A 172 4.44 14.06 27.65
N ILE A 173 4.79 13.09 26.79
CA ILE A 173 5.37 11.79 27.19
C ILE A 173 6.64 12.02 28.00
N ARG A 174 7.60 12.82 27.49
CA ARG A 174 8.87 13.07 28.20
C ARG A 174 8.67 13.77 29.55
N LYS A 175 7.67 14.66 29.67
CA LYS A 175 7.31 15.28 30.96
C LYS A 175 6.69 14.27 31.92
N ALA A 176 5.78 13.43 31.44
CA ALA A 176 5.14 12.39 32.23
C ALA A 176 6.15 11.35 32.74
N GLU A 177 7.11 10.95 31.90
CA GLU A 177 8.22 10.05 32.31
C GLU A 177 9.05 10.66 33.43
N LYS A 178 9.46 11.94 33.30
CA LYS A 178 10.23 12.63 34.35
C LYS A 178 9.45 12.71 35.67
N LEU A 179 8.16 13.02 35.61
CA LEU A 179 7.29 13.05 36.80
C LEU A 179 7.14 11.67 37.42
N ASN A 180 6.97 10.62 36.61
CA ASN A 180 6.86 9.25 37.09
C ASN A 180 8.15 8.78 37.80
N VAL A 181 9.33 9.10 37.23
CA VAL A 181 10.63 8.83 37.88
C VAL A 181 10.74 9.58 39.21
N ALA A 182 10.39 10.86 39.26
CA ALA A 182 10.43 11.65 40.49
C ALA A 182 9.45 11.12 41.56
N ASN A 183 8.23 10.74 41.16
CA ASN A 183 7.23 10.15 42.05
C ASN A 183 7.69 8.79 42.58
N ARG A 184 8.28 7.94 41.74
CA ARG A 184 8.87 6.67 42.16
C ARG A 184 9.98 6.88 43.19
N GLN A 185 10.87 7.86 42.99
CA GLN A 185 11.90 8.19 43.97
C GLN A 185 11.30 8.63 45.31
N LYS A 186 10.27 9.49 45.30
CA LYS A 186 9.57 9.91 46.53
C LYS A 186 8.85 8.76 47.23
N GLN A 187 8.21 7.85 46.49
CA GLN A 187 7.55 6.67 47.05
C GLN A 187 8.55 5.71 47.70
N LEU A 188 9.73 5.52 47.09
CA LEU A 188 10.83 4.73 47.67
C LEU A 188 11.35 5.35 48.98
N LEU A 189 11.49 6.68 49.03
CA LEU A 189 11.96 7.39 50.23
C LEU A 189 10.93 7.37 51.37
N ASN A 190 9.64 7.49 51.05
CA ASN A 190 8.56 7.54 52.03
C ASN A 190 7.97 6.16 52.37
N ASN A 191 8.51 5.08 51.79
CA ASN A 191 8.04 3.69 51.91
C ASN A 191 6.51 3.53 51.66
N SER A 192 5.92 4.45 50.91
CA SER A 192 4.49 4.53 50.66
C SER A 192 4.20 3.91 49.30
N PHE A 193 4.02 2.60 49.31
CA PHE A 193 3.63 1.81 48.14
C PHE A 193 2.11 1.75 48.04
N ASN A 194 1.50 2.82 47.53
CA ASN A 194 0.04 2.90 47.36
C ASN A 194 -0.41 2.57 45.91
N ASP A 195 0.32 1.69 45.21
CA ASP A 195 0.02 1.29 43.84
C ASP A 195 -0.54 -0.14 43.80
N PRO A 196 -1.83 -0.33 43.42
CA PRO A 196 -2.49 -1.64 43.39
C PRO A 196 -1.94 -2.59 42.32
N PHE A 197 -1.11 -2.11 41.39
CA PHE A 197 -0.44 -2.92 40.36
C PHE A 197 1.06 -3.12 40.62
N SER A 198 1.56 -2.69 41.78
CA SER A 198 2.96 -2.92 42.15
C SER A 198 3.23 -4.41 42.32
N ARG A 199 4.29 -4.91 41.67
CA ARG A 199 4.68 -6.33 41.74
C ARG A 199 5.17 -6.66 43.16
N LEU A 200 4.69 -7.77 43.72
CA LEU A 200 5.20 -8.33 44.96
C LEU A 200 6.69 -8.68 44.80
N ARG A 201 7.56 -8.15 45.65
CA ARG A 201 8.97 -8.56 45.68
C ARG A 201 9.07 -9.92 46.36
N THR A 202 9.63 -10.91 45.66
CA THR A 202 9.95 -12.22 46.23
C THR A 202 11.47 -12.39 46.28
N ASN A 203 11.98 -12.86 47.42
CA ASN A 203 13.39 -13.24 47.55
C ASN A 203 13.51 -14.73 47.22
N PRO A 204 14.31 -15.14 46.22
CA PRO A 204 14.49 -16.55 45.92
C PRO A 204 15.25 -17.23 47.06
N LYS A 205 14.72 -18.35 47.56
CA LYS A 205 15.40 -19.22 48.52
C LYS A 205 15.87 -20.48 47.79
N ILE A 206 17.19 -20.66 47.68
CA ILE A 206 17.78 -21.83 47.05
C ILE A 206 17.87 -22.92 48.13
N PHE A 207 17.15 -24.02 47.93
CA PHE A 207 17.27 -25.23 48.75
C PHE A 207 18.27 -26.16 48.06
N TYR A 208 19.37 -26.47 48.73
CA TYR A 208 20.25 -27.55 48.31
C TYR A 208 19.75 -28.84 48.97
N SER A 209 19.14 -29.73 48.18
CA SER A 209 18.94 -31.11 48.60
C SER A 209 20.31 -31.78 48.63
N SER A 210 20.85 -32.03 49.82
CA SER A 210 22.00 -32.93 49.95
C SER A 210 21.46 -34.35 49.89
N ASP A 211 21.43 -34.93 48.70
CA ASP A 211 21.20 -36.37 48.53
C ASP A 211 22.41 -37.11 49.10
N ALA A 212 22.36 -37.36 50.40
CA ALA A 212 23.28 -38.25 51.11
C ALA A 212 22.61 -38.82 52.37
N SER A 213 21.69 -39.76 52.20
CA SER A 213 21.62 -40.97 53.06
C SER A 213 20.56 -41.94 52.56
N HIS A 214 21.00 -43.17 52.33
CA HIS A 214 20.22 -44.34 51.98
C HIS A 214 19.15 -44.70 53.02
N GLY A 215 18.09 -45.35 52.53
CA GLY A 215 17.61 -46.59 53.17
C GLY A 215 16.18 -46.59 53.70
N ASN A 216 15.32 -47.31 52.97
CA ASN A 216 14.21 -48.17 53.40
C ASN A 216 13.12 -47.67 54.36
N ALA A 217 11.89 -48.05 53.98
CA ALA A 217 10.64 -48.14 54.76
C ALA A 217 10.06 -46.76 55.19
N ASP A 218 8.77 -46.49 55.14
CA ASP A 218 7.59 -47.35 55.07
C ASP A 218 6.47 -46.57 54.37
N ASP A 219 5.78 -47.25 53.46
CA ASP A 219 4.41 -46.94 53.09
C ASP A 219 3.52 -47.27 54.30
N THR A 220 3.14 -46.25 55.06
CA THR A 220 2.07 -46.37 56.04
C THR A 220 1.13 -45.19 55.89
N GLY A 221 0.02 -45.47 55.22
CA GLY A 221 -1.08 -44.55 55.09
C GLY A 221 -1.77 -44.23 56.41
N LYS A 222 -2.61 -43.19 56.35
CA LYS A 222 -3.86 -43.17 57.10
C LYS A 222 -4.87 -42.26 56.40
N SER A 223 -5.72 -42.90 55.60
CA SER A 223 -7.09 -42.48 55.39
C SER A 223 -7.90 -42.73 56.67
N GLY A 224 -8.76 -41.78 57.00
CA GLY A 224 -9.81 -41.89 58.02
C GLY A 224 -10.08 -40.50 58.60
N GLU A 225 -11.30 -40.05 58.83
CA GLU A 225 -12.63 -40.62 58.70
C GLU A 225 -13.58 -39.42 58.91
N ASP A 226 -14.66 -39.33 58.13
CA ASP A 226 -15.77 -38.41 58.38
C ASP A 226 -16.74 -39.03 59.41
N ASN A 227 -17.54 -38.14 60.03
CA ASN A 227 -18.62 -38.31 61.04
C ASN A 227 -18.17 -38.04 62.47
N ASP A 228 -18.85 -37.25 63.30
CA ASP A 228 -20.10 -36.50 63.17
C ASP A 228 -20.13 -35.52 64.36
N GLY A 229 -20.82 -34.39 64.22
CA GLY A 229 -21.38 -33.70 65.39
C GLY A 229 -20.98 -32.25 65.62
N ASP A 230 -21.94 -31.40 65.34
CA ASP A 230 -22.27 -30.13 65.99
C ASP A 230 -21.79 -28.83 65.32
N GLY A 231 -22.77 -27.97 65.09
CA GLY A 231 -22.71 -26.87 64.16
C GLY A 231 -21.99 -25.65 64.71
N GLN A 232 -21.15 -25.02 63.89
CA GLN A 232 -20.85 -23.59 64.00
C GLN A 232 -20.30 -23.03 62.67
N LYS A 233 -21.09 -22.10 62.09
CA LYS A 233 -20.76 -21.07 61.08
C LYS A 233 -19.74 -21.44 59.99
N LYS A 234 -20.23 -21.73 58.78
CA LYS A 234 -19.42 -21.83 57.56
C LYS A 234 -18.70 -20.50 57.28
N ASP A 235 -17.36 -20.53 57.20
CA ASP A 235 -16.58 -19.37 56.78
C ASP A 235 -16.94 -19.00 55.33
N PRO A 236 -17.32 -17.74 55.02
CA PRO A 236 -17.70 -17.35 53.65
C PRO A 236 -16.55 -17.54 52.65
N ALA A 237 -15.31 -17.52 53.13
CA ALA A 237 -14.11 -17.76 52.33
C ALA A 237 -13.98 -19.23 51.85
N LYS A 238 -14.44 -20.20 52.65
CA LYS A 238 -14.40 -21.63 52.28
C LYS A 238 -15.49 -21.98 51.28
N GLU A 239 -16.64 -21.31 51.37
CA GLU A 239 -17.75 -21.46 50.41
C GLU A 239 -17.40 -20.88 49.03
N LEU A 240 -16.69 -19.74 48.99
CA LEU A 240 -16.14 -19.13 47.76
C LEU A 240 -14.99 -19.92 47.14
N ALA A 241 -14.27 -20.73 47.91
CA ALA A 241 -13.20 -21.58 47.37
C ALA A 241 -13.77 -22.82 46.67
N ASN A 242 -14.87 -23.37 47.17
CA ASN A 242 -15.48 -24.60 46.65
C ASN A 242 -16.64 -24.39 45.67
N CYS A 243 -16.95 -23.15 45.27
CA CYS A 243 -18.04 -22.90 44.34
C CYS A 243 -17.77 -23.44 42.92
N LEU A 244 -18.81 -23.94 42.26
CA LEU A 244 -18.76 -24.60 40.95
C LEU A 244 -18.09 -23.74 39.86
N TYR A 245 -18.37 -22.43 39.85
CA TYR A 245 -17.72 -21.47 38.95
C TYR A 245 -16.20 -21.53 39.03
N ARG A 246 -15.63 -21.71 40.23
CA ARG A 246 -14.18 -21.66 40.46
C ARG A 246 -13.50 -23.00 40.20
N ARG A 247 -14.20 -24.12 40.38
CA ARG A 247 -13.69 -25.47 40.06
C ARG A 247 -13.74 -25.75 38.56
N ASP A 248 -14.91 -25.55 37.94
CA ASP A 248 -15.22 -26.06 36.60
C ASP A 248 -15.53 -24.96 35.57
N GLY A 249 -15.52 -23.68 35.98
CA GLY A 249 -15.71 -22.53 35.09
C GLY A 249 -17.16 -22.11 34.85
N ILE A 250 -17.34 -21.11 33.98
CA ILE A 250 -18.65 -20.48 33.67
C ILE A 250 -19.61 -21.44 32.98
N ASP A 251 -19.11 -22.30 32.09
CA ASP A 251 -19.95 -23.21 31.31
C ASP A 251 -20.68 -24.22 32.19
N ALA A 252 -20.08 -24.67 33.29
CA ALA A 252 -20.72 -25.55 34.26
C ALA A 252 -21.90 -24.86 34.97
N VAL A 253 -21.80 -23.54 35.20
CA VAL A 253 -22.88 -22.74 35.79
C VAL A 253 -24.03 -22.57 34.80
N ILE A 254 -23.72 -22.23 33.54
CA ILE A 254 -24.73 -22.04 32.49
C ILE A 254 -25.53 -23.33 32.25
N LYS A 255 -24.88 -24.49 32.32
CA LYS A 255 -25.55 -25.79 32.16
C LYS A 255 -26.63 -26.07 33.22
N GLN A 256 -26.53 -25.47 34.40
CA GLN A 256 -27.53 -25.65 35.47
C GLN A 256 -28.74 -24.71 35.30
N ILE A 257 -28.68 -23.74 34.40
CA ILE A 257 -29.78 -22.79 34.17
C ILE A 257 -30.79 -23.47 33.25
N ASN A 258 -31.95 -23.84 33.79
CA ASN A 258 -33.09 -24.27 32.99
C ASN A 258 -33.79 -23.03 32.42
N PHE A 259 -33.97 -22.98 31.10
CA PHE A 259 -34.75 -21.95 30.42
C PHE A 259 -36.10 -22.53 30.00
N ASP A 260 -37.17 -22.11 30.67
CA ASP A 260 -38.53 -22.34 30.18
C ASP A 260 -38.87 -21.21 29.21
N ILE A 261 -38.82 -21.50 27.91
CA ILE A 261 -39.19 -20.55 26.86
C ILE A 261 -40.62 -20.86 26.44
N GLU A 262 -41.58 -20.10 26.98
CA GLU A 262 -42.95 -20.08 26.47
C GLU A 262 -42.99 -19.29 25.15
N LEU A 263 -43.05 -20.01 24.03
CA LEU A 263 -43.31 -19.42 22.73
C LEU A 263 -44.82 -19.18 22.59
N GLN A 264 -45.25 -17.93 22.75
CA GLN A 264 -46.56 -17.50 22.26
C GLN A 264 -46.54 -17.52 20.73
N ILE A 265 -47.26 -18.46 20.13
CA ILE A 265 -47.58 -18.51 18.69
C ILE A 265 -48.81 -17.63 18.43
#